data_AF-A0A8T5HR33-F1
#
_entry.id   AF-A0A8T5HR33-F1
#
_cell.length_a   1.000
_cell.length_b   1.000
_cell.length_c   1.000
_cell.angle_alpha   90.00
_cell.angle_beta   90.00
_cell.angle_gamma   90.00
#
_symmetry.space_group_name_H-M   'P 1'
#
loop_
_entity.id
_entity.type
_entity.pdbx_description
1 polymer ?
#
loop_
_entity_poly.entity_id
_entity_poly.type
_entity_poly.pdbx_seq_one_letter_code
_entity_poly.pdbx_strand_id
1 'polypeptide(L)'
;MVEKVVGYVVSVLGIVVMAVGFGMIPFEVAFLDGVAGNYIAGAGIVLVVVGVVMSLERGNVGKKSVKGGEDEIPIYEGVGKKRKVVGYRKG
;
A
#
# COMPACT_ATOMS: atom_id res chain seq x y z
N MET A 1 9.66 2.36 -1.21
CA MET A 1 8.80 3.56 -1.23
C MET A 1 8.08 3.71 -2.57
N VAL A 2 8.80 3.76 -3.70
CA VAL A 2 8.25 3.89 -5.06
C VAL A 2 7.11 2.90 -5.35
N GLU A 3 7.26 1.64 -4.94
CA GLU A 3 6.28 0.59 -5.25
C GLU A 3 4.93 0.74 -4.52
N LYS A 4 4.92 1.33 -3.31
CA LYS A 4 3.66 1.68 -2.63
C LYS A 4 2.96 2.81 -3.35
N VAL A 5 3.73 3.78 -3.85
CA VAL A 5 3.21 4.88 -4.68
C VAL A 5 2.59 4.34 -5.97
N VAL A 6 3.19 3.31 -6.59
CA VAL A 6 2.62 2.65 -7.78
C VAL A 6 1.24 2.05 -7.48
N GLY A 7 1.08 1.31 -6.38
CA GLY A 7 -0.24 0.74 -6.01
C GLY A 7 -1.31 1.82 -5.81
N TYR A 8 -0.97 2.93 -5.17
CA TYR A 8 -1.88 4.07 -5.00
C TYR A 8 -2.21 4.75 -6.33
N VAL A 9 -1.21 5.01 -7.18
CA VAL A 9 -1.41 5.64 -8.50
C VAL A 9 -2.30 4.77 -9.39
N VAL A 10 -2.06 3.45 -9.40
CA VAL A 10 -2.88 2.48 -10.16
C VAL A 10 -4.32 2.47 -9.64
N SER A 11 -4.52 2.51 -8.33
CA SER A 11 -5.85 2.55 -7.72
C SER A 11 -6.61 3.83 -8.06
N VAL A 12 -5.93 4.99 -8.00
CA VAL A 12 -6.53 6.29 -8.36
C VAL A 12 -6.89 6.33 -9.84
N LEU A 13 -6.01 5.84 -10.73
CA LEU A 13 -6.31 5.71 -12.15
C LEU A 13 -7.50 4.79 -12.42
N GLY A 14 -7.61 3.66 -11.71
CA GLY A 14 -8.77 2.78 -11.80
C GLY A 14 -10.09 3.47 -11.43
N ILE A 15 -10.08 4.32 -10.40
CA ILE A 15 -11.25 5.13 -10.00
C ILE A 15 -11.63 6.11 -11.09
N VAL A 16 -10.65 6.78 -11.70
CA VAL A 16 -10.90 7.73 -12.80
C VAL A 16 -11.50 6.99 -14.01
N VAL A 17 -10.96 5.83 -14.38
CA VAL A 17 -11.49 5.01 -15.48
C VAL A 17 -12.91 4.54 -15.21
N MET A 18 -13.24 4.15 -13.96
CA MET A 18 -14.62 3.83 -13.59
C MET A 18 -15.54 5.05 -13.72
N ALA A 19 -15.11 6.23 -13.25
CA ALA A 19 -15.92 7.44 -13.33
C ALA A 19 -16.25 7.83 -14.78
N VAL A 20 -15.29 7.62 -15.70
CA VAL A 20 -15.51 7.77 -17.15
C VAL A 20 -16.47 6.70 -17.68
N GLY A 21 -16.28 5.43 -17.32
CA GLY A 21 -17.15 4.33 -17.75
C GLY A 21 -18.61 4.46 -17.29
N PHE A 22 -18.86 5.06 -16.13
CA PHE A 22 -20.19 5.37 -15.62
C PHE A 22 -20.78 6.66 -16.21
N GLY A 23 -20.05 7.39 -17.06
CA GLY A 23 -20.51 8.65 -17.65
C GLY A 23 -20.60 9.81 -16.66
N MET A 24 -19.95 9.71 -15.48
CA MET A 24 -19.90 10.81 -14.51
C MET A 24 -19.02 11.96 -14.99
N ILE A 25 -18.07 11.68 -15.88
CA ILE A 25 -17.25 12.69 -16.53
C ILE A 25 -17.46 12.58 -18.04
N PRO A 26 -17.97 13.65 -18.70
CA PRO A 26 -18.22 13.64 -20.13
C PRO A 26 -16.87 13.79 -20.88
N PHE A 27 -16.11 12.70 -20.95
CA PHE A 27 -14.97 12.59 -21.84
C PHE A 27 -15.44 11.91 -23.13
N GLU A 28 -15.67 12.71 -24.17
CA GLU A 28 -15.85 12.22 -25.53
C GLU A 28 -14.49 11.83 -26.11
N VAL A 29 -14.08 10.61 -25.81
CA VAL A 29 -12.91 10.01 -26.44
C VAL A 29 -13.41 9.16 -27.61
N ALA A 30 -13.12 9.61 -28.83
CA ALA A 30 -13.60 9.00 -30.07
C ALA A 30 -13.29 7.49 -30.22
N PHE A 31 -12.36 6.94 -29.44
CA PHE A 31 -12.06 5.50 -29.40
C PHE A 31 -13.03 4.68 -28.52
N LEU A 32 -13.82 5.32 -27.66
CA LEU A 32 -14.82 4.69 -26.79
C LEU A 32 -16.24 4.75 -27.36
N ASP A 33 -16.45 5.44 -28.48
CA ASP A 33 -17.76 5.71 -29.11
C ASP A 33 -18.51 4.46 -29.59
N GLY A 34 -17.84 3.30 -29.61
CA GLY A 34 -18.44 1.99 -29.93
C GLY A 34 -18.38 0.97 -28.80
N VAL A 35 -17.83 1.32 -27.64
CA VAL A 35 -17.66 0.39 -26.51
C VAL A 35 -18.74 0.70 -25.47
N ALA A 36 -19.57 -0.29 -25.14
CA ALA A 36 -20.59 -0.10 -24.11
C ALA A 36 -19.91 0.31 -22.78
N GLY A 37 -20.40 1.39 -22.16
CA GLY A 37 -19.84 1.96 -20.92
C GLY A 37 -19.60 0.94 -19.81
N ASN A 38 -20.43 -0.11 -19.77
CA ASN A 38 -20.29 -1.25 -18.86
C ASN A 38 -18.94 -1.97 -18.97
N TYR A 39 -18.35 -2.09 -20.17
CA TYR A 39 -17.04 -2.70 -20.35
C TYR A 39 -15.92 -1.80 -19.84
N ILE A 40 -16.04 -0.48 -20.03
CA ILE A 40 -15.07 0.51 -19.54
C ILE A 40 -15.11 0.56 -18.00
N ALA A 41 -16.32 0.60 -17.43
CA ALA A 41 -16.52 0.52 -15.99
C ALA A 41 -15.97 -0.81 -15.41
N GLY A 42 -16.22 -1.93 -16.09
CA GLY A 42 -15.67 -3.24 -15.73
C GLY A 42 -14.14 -3.27 -15.73
N ALA A 43 -13.51 -2.69 -16.76
CA ALA A 43 -12.05 -2.55 -16.83
C ALA A 43 -11.49 -1.68 -15.68
N GLY A 44 -12.19 -0.60 -15.33
CA GLY A 44 -11.86 0.25 -14.18
C GLY A 44 -11.93 -0.51 -12.85
N ILE A 45 -12.98 -1.32 -12.63
CA ILE A 45 -13.13 -2.15 -11.43
C ILE A 45 -11.96 -3.13 -11.29
N VAL A 46 -11.58 -3.81 -12.38
CA VAL A 46 -10.45 -4.75 -12.38
C VAL A 46 -9.14 -4.03 -12.01
N LEU A 47 -8.91 -2.84 -12.57
CA LEU A 47 -7.74 -2.00 -12.25
C LEU A 47 -7.69 -1.62 -10.77
N VAL A 48 -8.82 -1.24 -10.17
CA VAL A 48 -8.90 -0.94 -8.73
C VAL A 48 -8.58 -2.18 -7.90
N VAL A 49 -9.18 -3.32 -8.22
CA VAL A 49 -8.95 -4.57 -7.49
C VAL A 49 -7.47 -4.96 -7.55
N VAL A 50 -6.86 -4.94 -8.73
CA VAL A 50 -5.43 -5.24 -8.90
C VAL A 50 -4.56 -4.23 -8.14
N GLY A 51 -4.86 -2.92 -8.23
CA GLY A 51 -4.13 -1.88 -7.51
C GLY A 51 -4.20 -2.06 -5.99
N VAL A 52 -5.37 -2.40 -5.46
CA VAL A 52 -5.58 -2.66 -4.03
C VAL A 52 -4.86 -3.93 -3.60
N VAL A 53 -4.95 -5.03 -4.37
CA VAL A 53 -4.25 -6.28 -4.06
C VAL A 53 -2.74 -6.07 -4.05
N MET A 54 -2.18 -5.38 -5.05
CA MET A 54 -0.76 -5.02 -5.09
C MET A 54 -0.33 -4.16 -3.88
N SER A 55 -1.22 -3.27 -3.41
CA SER A 55 -0.97 -2.46 -2.22
C SER A 55 -0.98 -3.30 -0.93
N LEU A 56 -1.92 -4.23 -0.81
CA LEU A 56 -2.10 -5.09 0.36
C LEU A 56 -1.02 -6.18 0.49
N GLU A 57 -0.69 -6.88 -0.59
CA GLU A 57 0.33 -7.95 -0.57
C GLU A 57 1.71 -7.42 -0.17
N ARG A 58 2.02 -6.16 -0.51
CA ARG A 58 3.27 -5.49 -0.13
C ARG A 58 3.23 -4.83 1.25
N GLY A 59 2.05 -4.73 1.87
CA GLY A 59 1.90 -4.39 3.28
C GLY A 59 2.40 -5.52 4.20
N ASN A 60 2.29 -6.77 3.77
CA ASN A 60 2.71 -7.95 4.56
C ASN A 60 4.22 -8.25 4.55
N VAL A 61 5.01 -7.56 3.72
CA VAL A 61 6.49 -7.64 3.76
C VAL A 61 7.06 -6.78 4.92
N GLY A 62 6.18 -6.13 5.70
CA GLY A 62 6.49 -5.18 6.75
C GLY A 62 6.50 -5.70 8.20
N LYS A 63 6.47 -7.01 8.47
CA LYS A 63 6.98 -7.54 9.76
C LYS A 63 8.52 -7.50 9.78
N LYS A 64 9.12 -6.44 9.28
CA LYS A 64 10.50 -6.12 9.63
C LYS A 64 10.40 -5.52 11.03
N SER A 65 10.83 -6.32 12.01
CA SER A 65 11.17 -5.90 13.36
C SER A 65 11.45 -4.41 13.40
N VAL A 66 10.70 -3.69 14.23
CA VAL A 66 11.06 -2.38 14.73
C VAL A 66 12.59 -2.41 14.93
N LYS A 67 13.35 -1.66 14.12
CA LYS A 67 14.72 -1.33 14.47
C LYS A 67 14.58 -0.43 15.70
N GLY A 68 14.49 -1.05 16.87
CA GLY A 68 14.88 -0.39 18.13
C GLY A 68 16.27 0.17 17.91
N GLY A 69 16.46 1.42 18.34
CA GLY A 69 17.52 2.28 17.86
C GLY A 69 18.87 1.59 17.81
N GLU A 70 19.64 1.88 16.76
CA GLU A 70 21.07 1.54 16.68
C GLU A 70 21.87 2.09 17.88
N ASP A 71 21.26 2.98 18.69
CA ASP A 71 21.80 3.57 19.93
C ASP A 71 21.14 3.08 21.24
N GLU A 72 20.28 2.05 21.20
CA GLU A 72 19.61 1.58 22.43
C GLU A 72 20.41 0.49 23.14
N ILE A 73 21.05 0.86 24.27
CA ILE A 73 21.82 -0.08 25.09
C ILE A 73 20.85 -0.83 26.02
N PRO A 74 20.80 -2.17 26.00
CA PRO A 74 19.97 -2.94 26.92
C PRO A 74 20.45 -2.75 28.37
N ILE A 75 19.51 -2.44 29.26
CA ILE A 75 19.74 -2.33 30.70
C ILE A 75 19.56 -3.73 31.30
N TYR A 76 20.62 -4.24 31.95
CA TYR A 76 20.60 -5.51 32.65
C TYR A 76 20.47 -5.32 34.16
N GLU A 77 19.63 -6.12 34.80
CA GLU A 77 19.54 -6.18 36.26
C GLU A 77 20.01 -7.56 36.77
N GLY A 78 20.76 -7.55 37.87
CA GLY A 78 21.28 -8.75 38.54
C GLY A 78 22.83 -8.84 38.60
N VAL A 79 23.36 -9.29 39.73
CA VAL A 79 24.81 -9.52 39.93
C VAL A 79 25.12 -11.00 39.67
N GLY A 80 25.96 -11.31 38.69
CA GLY A 80 26.37 -12.69 38.32
C GLY A 80 25.77 -13.22 37.00
N LYS A 81 25.91 -14.53 36.74
CA LYS A 81 25.55 -15.22 35.47
C LYS A 81 24.06 -15.21 35.09
N LYS A 82 23.18 -14.62 35.91
CA LYS A 82 21.72 -14.54 35.68
C LYS A 82 21.28 -13.09 35.49
N ARG A 83 21.79 -12.42 34.44
CA ARG A 83 21.31 -11.09 34.05
C ARG A 83 20.03 -11.22 33.24
N LYS A 84 18.97 -10.52 33.65
CA LYS A 84 17.74 -10.38 32.86
C LYS A 84 17.71 -8.99 32.23
N VAL A 85 17.33 -8.90 30.96
CA VAL A 85 17.09 -7.61 30.30
C VAL A 85 15.80 -7.04 30.86
N VAL A 86 15.87 -5.85 31.46
CA VAL A 86 14.73 -5.19 32.12
C VAL A 86 14.24 -3.97 31.37
N GLY A 87 15.03 -3.45 30.43
CA GLY A 87 14.64 -2.32 29.59
C GLY A 87 15.75 -1.90 28.65
N TYR A 88 15.54 -0.77 27.98
CA TYR A 88 16.48 -0.18 27.04
C TYR A 88 16.70 1.29 27.41
N ARG A 89 17.95 1.76 27.34
CA ARG A 89 18.30 3.18 27.51
C ARG A 89 18.64 3.78 26.15
N LYS A 90 18.16 5.00 25.87
CA LYS A 90 18.69 5.81 24.77
C LYS A 90 20.11 6.27 25.12
N GLY A 91 21.08 5.95 24.26
CA GLY A 91 22.44 6.48 24.30
C GLY A 91 22.48 8.00 24.16
#